data_AF-A0A7J9Y3Z1-F1
#
_entry.id   AF-A0A7J9Y3Z1-F1
#
_cell.length_a   1.000
_cell.length_b   1.000
_cell.length_c   1.000
_cell.angle_alpha   90.00
_cell.angle_beta   90.00
_cell.angle_gamma   90.00
#
_symmetry.space_group_name_H-M   'P 1'
#
loop_
_entity.id
_entity.type
_entity.pdbx_description
1 polymer ?
#
loop_
_entity_poly.entity_id
_entity_poly.type
_entity_poly.pdbx_seq_one_letter_code
_entity_poly.pdbx_strand_id
1 'polypeptide(L)'
;MRIDSEALDWRQNLEIPFSPYDLSEEARARLLHVLNALNLRMGVFDLKLDDHGEVTWLEVNPQGQFLFSEGLSGVGLTDAFADFLEHETLMAAERAPHRSARRSHYEAPDSSR
;
A
#
# COMPACT_ATOMS: atom_id res chain seq x y z
N MET A 1 11.08 3.12 2.30
CA MET A 1 11.71 4.46 2.27
C MET A 1 12.51 4.62 3.54
N ARG A 2 13.70 5.21 3.48
CA ARG A 2 14.48 5.59 4.66
C ARG A 2 14.22 7.05 4.98
N ILE A 3 14.10 7.31 6.27
CA ILE A 3 13.94 8.62 6.88
C ILE A 3 15.12 8.82 7.81
N ASP A 4 15.91 9.86 7.56
CA ASP A 4 17.04 10.23 8.41
C ASP A 4 16.69 11.53 9.16
N SER A 5 16.56 11.47 10.48
CA SER A 5 16.18 12.63 11.30
C SER A 5 16.81 12.58 12.69
N GLU A 6 17.27 13.74 13.18
CA GLU A 6 17.69 13.93 14.57
C GLU A 6 16.50 14.18 15.52
N ALA A 7 15.31 14.46 14.97
CA ALA A 7 14.12 14.70 15.77
C ALA A 7 13.54 13.39 16.29
N LEU A 8 13.09 13.38 17.56
CA LEU A 8 12.33 12.25 18.11
C LEU A 8 11.04 11.99 17.31
N ASP A 9 10.42 13.05 16.80
CA ASP A 9 9.26 12.99 15.91
C ASP A 9 9.51 13.89 14.69
N TRP A 10 9.77 13.26 13.55
CA TRP A 10 10.07 13.96 12.30
C TRP A 10 8.81 14.54 11.63
N ARG A 11 7.59 14.11 12.00
CA ARG A 11 6.36 14.38 11.24
C ARG A 11 6.01 15.86 11.08
N GLN A 12 6.52 16.73 11.96
CA GLN A 12 6.31 18.17 11.86
C GLN A 12 7.23 18.85 10.84
N ASN A 13 8.33 18.19 10.46
CA ASN A 13 9.29 18.67 9.49
C ASN A 13 9.19 17.82 8.21
N LEU A 14 8.55 18.35 7.18
CA LEU A 14 8.43 17.68 5.89
C LEU A 14 9.63 17.94 4.96
N GLU A 15 10.65 18.66 5.41
CA GLU A 15 11.90 18.88 4.65
C GLU A 15 12.97 17.82 4.98
N ILE A 16 12.60 16.77 5.72
CA ILE A 16 13.50 15.67 6.08
C ILE A 16 13.92 14.85 4.84
N PRO A 17 15.17 14.33 4.81
CA PRO A 17 15.60 13.41 3.79
C PRO A 17 14.70 12.16 3.74
N PHE A 18 14.10 11.93 2.58
CA PHE A 18 13.28 10.77 2.28
C PHE A 18 13.85 10.10 1.03
N SER A 19 14.40 8.90 1.19
CA SER A 19 15.06 8.20 0.07
C SER A 19 14.54 6.77 -0.10
N PRO A 20 14.64 6.21 -1.31
CA PRO A 20 14.55 4.78 -1.50
C PRO A 20 15.53 4.06 -0.57
N TYR A 21 15.14 2.88 -0.11
CA TYR A 21 15.98 2.00 0.68
C TYR A 21 15.63 0.56 0.34
N ASP A 22 16.63 -0.18 -0.11
CA ASP A 22 16.50 -1.58 -0.46
C ASP A 22 16.68 -2.44 0.80
N LEU A 23 15.61 -3.14 1.18
CA LEU A 23 15.67 -4.14 2.24
C LEU A 23 16.46 -5.35 1.75
N SER A 24 17.14 -6.04 2.68
CA SER A 24 17.71 -7.36 2.38
C SER A 24 16.60 -8.33 1.96
N GLU A 25 16.93 -9.30 1.11
CA GLU A 25 15.99 -10.34 0.67
C GLU A 25 15.39 -11.10 1.87
N GLU A 26 16.20 -11.33 2.90
CA GLU A 26 15.74 -11.97 4.14
C GLU A 26 14.69 -11.12 4.87
N ALA A 27 14.95 -9.82 5.06
CA ALA A 27 13.99 -8.91 5.69
C ALA A 27 12.69 -8.85 4.87
N ARG A 28 12.81 -8.69 3.54
CA ARG A 28 11.65 -8.68 2.63
C ARG A 28 10.82 -9.96 2.74
N ALA A 29 11.45 -11.13 2.75
CA ALA A 29 10.76 -12.42 2.89
C ALA A 29 10.01 -12.53 4.23
N ARG A 30 10.60 -12.05 5.32
CA ARG A 30 9.96 -12.04 6.65
C ARG A 30 8.74 -11.11 6.70
N LEU A 31 8.79 -9.92 6.09
CA LEU A 31 7.65 -9.00 6.04
C LEU A 31 6.50 -9.57 5.20
N LEU A 32 6.81 -10.21 4.07
CA LEU A 32 5.81 -10.91 3.26
C LEU A 32 5.17 -12.08 4.03
N HIS A 33 5.95 -12.80 4.84
CA HIS A 33 5.40 -13.84 5.71
C HIS A 33 4.40 -13.26 6.72
N VAL A 34 4.68 -12.09 7.30
CA VAL A 34 3.74 -11.41 8.22
C VAL A 34 2.43 -11.06 7.52
N LEU A 35 2.47 -10.48 6.32
CA LEU A 35 1.24 -10.18 5.55
C LEU A 35 0.40 -11.44 5.32
N ASN A 36 1.05 -12.54 4.91
CA ASN A 36 0.38 -13.81 4.70
C ASN A 36 -0.23 -14.37 6.00
N ALA A 37 0.52 -14.36 7.11
CA ALA A 37 0.05 -14.86 8.39
C ALA A 37 -1.15 -14.06 8.94
N LEU A 38 -1.21 -12.77 8.65
CA LEU A 38 -2.32 -11.88 9.02
C LEU A 38 -3.44 -11.84 7.97
N ASN A 39 -3.30 -12.59 6.87
CA ASN A 39 -4.23 -12.57 5.73
C ASN A 39 -4.45 -11.16 5.17
N LEU A 40 -3.38 -10.36 5.12
CA LEU A 40 -3.35 -9.02 4.54
C LEU A 40 -2.80 -9.08 3.12
N ARG A 41 -3.46 -8.39 2.19
CA ARG A 41 -2.97 -8.26 0.80
C ARG A 41 -1.94 -7.15 0.63
N MET A 42 -1.93 -6.19 1.55
CA MET A 42 -1.00 -5.07 1.61
C MET A 42 -0.80 -4.63 3.07
N GLY A 43 0.27 -3.91 3.32
CA GLY A 43 0.51 -3.23 4.59
C GLY A 43 1.67 -2.25 4.49
N VAL A 44 1.60 -1.19 5.28
CA VAL A 44 2.70 -0.23 5.48
C VAL A 44 3.43 -0.65 6.75
N PHE A 45 4.71 -0.94 6.63
CA PHE A 45 5.54 -1.39 7.74
C PHE A 45 6.37 -0.24 8.28
N ASP A 46 6.31 -0.06 9.60
CA ASP A 46 7.22 0.82 10.32
C ASP A 46 8.37 -0.01 10.88
N LEU A 47 9.57 0.32 10.42
CA LEU A 47 10.80 -0.39 10.73
C LEU A 47 11.83 0.63 11.23
N LYS A 48 12.62 0.22 12.23
CA LYS A 48 13.81 0.95 12.65
C LYS A 48 15.05 0.22 12.19
N LEU A 49 15.94 0.93 11.52
CA LEU A 49 17.27 0.46 11.16
C LEU A 49 18.26 0.92 12.23
N ASP A 50 19.20 0.07 12.60
CA ASP A 50 20.38 0.49 13.36
C ASP A 50 21.56 0.83 12.44
N ASP A 51 22.68 1.23 13.04
CA ASP A 51 23.91 1.63 12.32
C ASP A 51 24.56 0.46 11.53
N HIS A 52 24.12 -0.77 11.77
CA HIS A 52 24.57 -1.98 11.08
C HIS A 52 23.57 -2.45 10.00
N GLY A 53 22.44 -1.76 9.85
CA GLY A 53 21.38 -2.11 8.92
C GLY A 53 20.45 -3.21 9.43
N GLU A 54 20.52 -3.57 10.71
CA GLU A 54 19.62 -4.54 11.31
C GLU A 54 18.23 -3.93 11.51
N VAL A 55 17.21 -4.71 11.18
CA VAL A 55 15.81 -4.28 11.18
C VAL A 55 15.14 -4.65 12.50
N THR A 56 14.68 -3.64 13.23
CA THR A 56 13.71 -3.80 14.31
C THR A 56 12.31 -3.48 13.79
N TRP A 57 11.41 -4.47 13.87
CA TRP A 57 9.99 -4.29 13.51
C TRP A 57 9.23 -3.56 14.61
N LEU A 58 8.38 -2.60 14.22
CA LEU A 58 7.52 -1.85 15.14
C LEU A 58 6.06 -2.25 14.95
N GLU A 59 5.51 -2.04 13.75
CA GLU A 59 4.13 -2.36 13.44
C GLU A 59 3.90 -2.63 11.94
N VAL A 60 2.68 -3.06 11.62
CA VAL A 60 2.14 -3.07 10.26
C VAL A 60 0.76 -2.42 10.28
N ASN A 61 0.58 -1.40 9.45
CA ASN A 61 -0.71 -0.75 9.24
C ASN A 61 -1.32 -1.22 7.91
N PRO A 62 -2.46 -1.94 7.92
CA PRO A 62 -3.11 -2.42 6.69
C PRO A 62 -3.45 -1.33 5.66
N GLN A 63 -3.70 -0.10 6.11
CA GLN A 63 -4.10 1.03 5.26
C GLN A 63 -3.31 2.30 5.58
N GLY A 64 -2.06 2.16 6.06
CA GLY A 64 -1.25 3.30 6.51
C GLY A 64 -1.19 4.42 5.47
N GLN A 65 -1.15 5.67 5.92
CA GLN A 65 -0.94 6.79 5.01
C GLN A 65 0.46 6.67 4.39
N PHE A 66 0.53 6.49 3.07
CA PHE A 66 1.82 6.34 2.36
C PHE A 66 2.05 7.42 1.30
N LEU A 67 1.01 8.09 0.81
CA LEU A 67 1.10 9.02 -0.33
C LEU A 67 2.02 10.23 -0.09
N PHE A 68 2.19 10.68 1.15
CA PHE A 68 3.15 11.75 1.45
C PHE A 68 4.59 11.33 1.07
N SER A 69 4.90 10.02 1.12
CA SER A 69 6.23 9.51 0.79
C SER A 69 6.57 9.73 -0.69
N GLU A 70 5.57 9.69 -1.59
CA GLU A 70 5.77 10.00 -3.00
C GLU A 70 6.12 11.48 -3.19
N GLY A 71 5.38 12.39 -2.53
CA GLY A 71 5.67 13.83 -2.57
C GLY A 71 7.08 14.18 -2.04
N LEU A 72 7.58 13.41 -1.06
CA LEU A 72 8.89 13.63 -0.45
C LEU A 72 10.05 12.92 -1.16
N SER A 73 9.80 11.81 -1.86
CA SER A 73 10.87 10.99 -2.49
C SER A 73 10.85 10.99 -4.01
N GLY A 74 9.75 11.39 -4.64
CA GLY A 74 9.52 11.27 -6.08
C GLY A 74 9.28 9.84 -6.59
N VAL A 75 9.19 8.84 -5.70
CA VAL A 75 8.88 7.46 -6.10
C VAL A 75 7.40 7.35 -6.40
N GLY A 76 7.04 6.85 -7.59
CA GLY A 76 5.66 6.65 -8.06
C GLY A 76 4.90 5.57 -7.29
N LEU A 77 4.54 5.84 -6.04
CA LEU A 77 3.78 4.92 -5.18
C LEU A 77 2.31 4.87 -5.59
N THR A 78 1.77 5.96 -6.15
CA THR A 78 0.41 6.06 -6.67
C THR A 78 0.21 5.10 -7.83
N ASP A 79 1.16 5.06 -8.78
CA ASP A 79 1.12 4.14 -9.91
C ASP A 79 1.17 2.69 -9.43
N ALA A 80 2.12 2.36 -8.54
CA ALA A 80 2.22 1.02 -7.95
C ALA A 80 0.95 0.60 -7.18
N PHE A 81 0.29 1.55 -6.51
CA PHE A 81 -0.96 1.29 -5.81
C PHE A 81 -2.16 1.12 -6.77
N ALA A 82 -2.20 1.88 -7.86
CA ALA A 82 -3.21 1.70 -8.90
C ALA A 82 -3.09 0.32 -9.56
N ASP A 83 -1.87 -0.11 -9.90
CA ASP A 83 -1.60 -1.45 -10.43
C ASP A 83 -2.05 -2.56 -9.45
N PHE A 84 -1.79 -2.36 -8.15
CA PHE A 84 -2.27 -3.26 -7.11
C PHE A 84 -3.80 -3.36 -7.10
N LEU A 85 -4.52 -2.23 -7.15
CA LEU A 85 -5.98 -2.23 -7.15
C LEU A 85 -6.58 -2.87 -8.40
N GLU A 86 -5.98 -2.65 -9.57
CA GLU A 86 -6.36 -3.32 -10.82
C GLU A 86 -6.21 -4.84 -10.68
N HIS A 87 -5.04 -5.29 -10.22
CA HIS A 87 -4.77 -6.71 -9.99
C HIS A 87 -5.76 -7.34 -8.99
N GLU A 88 -6.02 -6.68 -7.86
CA GLU A 88 -6.97 -7.18 -6.87
C GLU A 88 -8.40 -7.29 -7.43
N THR A 89 -8.79 -6.35 -8.28
CA THR A 89 -10.09 -6.36 -8.94
C THR A 89 -10.23 -7.56 -9.89
N LEU A 90 -9.20 -7.83 -10.69
CA LEU A 90 -9.17 -8.98 -11.60
C LEU A 90 -9.23 -10.31 -10.82
N MET A 91 -8.41 -10.45 -9.77
CA MET A 91 -8.41 -11.64 -8.93
C MET A 91 -9.74 -11.86 -8.19
N ALA A 92 -10.39 -10.79 -7.76
CA ALA A 92 -11.72 -10.88 -7.15
C ALA A 92 -12.78 -11.34 -8.15
N ALA A 93 -12.72 -10.87 -9.40
CA ALA A 93 -13.63 -11.29 -10.47
C ALA A 93 -13.48 -12.78 -10.82
N GLU A 94 -12.26 -13.31 -10.82
CA GLU A 94 -11.99 -14.74 -11.05
C GLU A 94 -12.52 -15.64 -9.93
N ARG A 95 -12.47 -15.14 -8.68
CA ARG A 95 -12.95 -15.87 -7.49
C ARG A 95 -14.47 -15.79 -7.30
N ALA A 96 -15.12 -14.80 -7.92
CA ALA A 96 -16.56 -14.65 -7.83
C ALA A 96 -17.26 -15.79 -8.61
N PRO A 97 -18.14 -16.58 -7.97
CA PRO A 97 -18.95 -17.54 -8.71
C PRO A 97 -19.76 -16.78 -9.76
N HIS A 98 -19.76 -17.25 -11.02
CA HIS A 98 -20.42 -16.63 -12.17
C HIS A 98 -21.77 -16.01 -11.78
N ARG A 99 -21.75 -14.71 -11.48
CA ARG A 99 -22.94 -13.99 -11.07
C ARG A 99 -23.71 -13.72 -12.35
N SER A 100 -24.64 -14.61 -12.68
CA SER A 100 -25.52 -14.45 -13.84
C SER A 100 -26.05 -13.02 -13.88
N ALA A 101 -25.73 -12.32 -14.97
CA ALA A 101 -26.01 -10.91 -15.13
C ALA A 101 -27.53 -10.69 -15.17
N ARG A 102 -28.12 -10.24 -14.06
CA ARG A 102 -29.39 -9.52 -14.14
C ARG A 102 -29.09 -8.15 -14.75
N ARG A 103 -29.25 -8.04 -16.07
CA ARG A 103 -29.45 -6.74 -16.73
C ARG A 103 -30.75 -6.17 -16.17
N SER A 104 -30.66 -5.17 -15.30
CA SER A 104 -31.81 -4.33 -14.98
C SER A 104 -32.15 -3.52 -16.22
N HIS A 105 -33.30 -3.85 -16.83
CA HIS A 105 -33.95 -3.03 -17.84
C HIS A 105 -34.22 -1.66 -17.20
N TYR A 106 -33.50 -0.62 -17.64
CA TYR A 106 -33.91 0.75 -17.38
C TYR A 106 -34.85 1.14 -18.53
N GLU A 107 -36.15 1.17 -18.28
CA GLU A 107 -37.11 1.84 -19.15
C GLU A 107 -37.18 3.31 -18.74
N ALA A 108 -36.81 4.20 -19.67
CA ALA A 108 -37.01 5.63 -19.49
C ALA A 108 -38.51 5.96 -19.55
N PRO A 109 -39.02 6.89 -18.74
CA PRO A 109 -40.43 7.26 -18.77
C PRO A 109 -40.77 8.01 -20.07
N ASP A 110 -41.89 7.62 -20.67
CA ASP A 110 -42.46 8.18 -21.91
C ASP A 110 -42.76 9.67 -21.76
N SER A 111 -42.04 10.49 -22.52
CA SER A 111 -42.26 11.93 -22.62
C SER A 111 -43.37 12.22 -23.64
N SER A 112 -44.61 11.97 -23.25
CA SER A 112 -45.79 12.40 -23.99
C SER A 112 -46.68 13.25 -23.07
N ARG A 113 -46.41 14.56 -23.05
CA ARG A 113 -47.38 15.63 -22.72
C ARG A 113 -47.03 16.90 -23.49
#